data_AF-A0AA38FZA1-F1
#
_entry.id   AF-A0AA38FZA1-F1
#
_cell.length_a   1.000
_cell.length_b   1.000
_cell.length_c   1.000
_cell.angle_alpha   90.00
_cell.angle_beta   90.00
_cell.angle_gamma   90.00
#
_symmetry.space_group_name_H-M   'P 1'
#
loop_
_entity.id
_entity.type
_entity.pdbx_description
1 polymer ?
#
loop_
_entity_poly.entity_id
_entity_poly.type
_entity_poly.pdbx_seq_one_letter_code
_entity_poly.pdbx_strand_id
1 'polypeptide(L)'
;VGKDVVVALKKAMERQGLDMRISALVNDTVGTLAGGRYRDEDVMAAVILGTGTNACYVEHADAIPKLKGPLPKSGHMVINTEWGNFWSPHLPMTEFDKALDAESINPGDHIFEKLISGMYLGDIVRRLLLKMAVEAALFGDNIPSTLREPYVLITPNISAMHQDVSSDLEVVENTLKNVFGISNIPLRTRKLVVELCNIVAVRAARLAGAGIVGILKKLGRDVIGASGKNRTVVAIDGGLYEHYPLFRHNMQIAVKELLGSEVSETVIIEHSKDGS
;
A
#
# COMPACT_ATOMS: atom_id res chain seq x y z
N VAL A 1 20.17 -5.74 19.10
CA VAL A 1 19.04 -4.79 19.14
C VAL A 1 19.50 -3.55 19.91
N GLY A 2 19.16 -2.34 19.45
CA GLY A 2 19.53 -1.07 20.12
C GLY A 2 20.94 -0.54 19.85
N LYS A 3 21.62 -0.98 18.79
CA LYS A 3 22.93 -0.43 18.37
C LYS A 3 22.76 0.48 17.16
N ASP A 4 23.57 1.53 17.09
CA ASP A 4 23.60 2.45 15.95
C ASP A 4 24.22 1.77 14.71
N VAL A 5 23.39 1.58 13.69
CA VAL A 5 23.78 0.96 12.41
C VAL A 5 24.74 1.84 11.60
N VAL A 6 24.69 3.17 11.75
CA VAL A 6 25.60 4.11 11.07
C VAL A 6 27.02 3.92 11.59
N VAL A 7 27.19 3.79 12.91
CA VAL A 7 28.48 3.51 13.53
C VAL A 7 29.02 2.15 13.08
N ALA A 8 28.15 1.13 13.01
CA ALA A 8 28.55 -0.20 12.56
C ALA A 8 29.06 -0.19 11.11
N LEU A 9 28.33 0.47 10.21
CA LEU A 9 28.71 0.61 8.80
C LEU A 9 29.98 1.45 8.63
N LYS A 10 30.10 2.58 9.36
CA LYS A 10 31.31 3.41 9.34
C LYS A 10 32.56 2.61 9.71
N LYS A 11 32.49 1.83 10.80
CA LYS A 11 33.61 0.94 11.19
C LYS A 11 33.93 -0.11 10.14
N ALA A 12 32.94 -0.60 9.40
CA ALA A 12 33.16 -1.54 8.31
C ALA A 12 33.88 -0.87 7.12
N MET A 13 33.48 0.35 6.76
CA MET A 13 34.13 1.14 5.71
C MET A 13 35.58 1.47 6.06
N GLU A 14 35.84 1.87 7.31
CA GLU A 14 37.20 2.13 7.83
C GLU A 14 38.11 0.89 7.71
N ARG A 15 37.59 -0.31 8.06
CA ARG A 15 38.35 -1.57 7.92
C ARG A 15 38.71 -1.91 6.47
N GLN A 16 37.93 -1.41 5.50
CA GLN A 16 38.18 -1.61 4.07
C GLN A 16 39.00 -0.47 3.45
N GLY A 17 39.41 0.55 4.24
CA GLY A 17 40.12 1.71 3.72
C GLY A 17 39.30 2.58 2.76
N LEU A 18 37.96 2.55 2.86
CA LEU A 18 37.08 3.33 2.00
C LEU A 18 36.98 4.78 2.50
N ASP A 19 37.44 5.74 1.67
CA ASP A 19 37.25 7.18 1.91
C ASP A 19 35.84 7.61 1.49
N MET A 20 34.87 7.33 2.36
CA MET A 20 33.46 7.61 2.14
C MET A 20 32.80 8.10 3.44
N ARG A 21 31.85 9.04 3.31
CA ARG A 21 31.10 9.61 4.44
C ARG A 21 29.62 9.22 4.36
N ILE A 22 29.09 8.70 5.47
CA ILE A 22 27.66 8.51 5.64
C ILE A 22 27.05 9.87 6.03
N SER A 23 26.34 10.49 5.09
CA SER A 23 25.75 11.83 5.28
C SER A 23 24.35 11.77 5.89
N ALA A 24 23.60 10.69 5.65
CA ALA A 24 22.25 10.50 6.15
C ALA A 24 21.93 9.02 6.32
N LEU A 25 21.07 8.72 7.30
CA LEU A 25 20.30 7.48 7.37
C LEU A 25 18.88 7.83 6.91
N VAL A 26 18.37 7.11 5.90
CA VAL A 26 17.15 7.50 5.19
C VAL A 26 16.14 6.36 5.25
N ASN A 27 14.88 6.70 5.56
CA ASN A 27 13.74 5.80 5.34
C ASN A 27 13.35 5.85 3.85
N ASP A 28 13.03 4.70 3.26
CA ASP A 28 12.64 4.55 1.86
C ASP A 28 11.57 5.55 1.40
N THR A 29 10.50 5.71 2.17
CA THR A 29 9.38 6.63 1.86
C THR A 29 9.84 8.09 1.87
N VAL A 30 10.75 8.45 2.79
CA VAL A 30 11.41 9.76 2.82
C VAL A 30 12.34 9.95 1.61
N GLY A 31 13.02 8.89 1.16
CA GLY A 31 13.79 8.87 -0.08
C GLY A 31 12.92 9.17 -1.30
N THR A 32 11.76 8.51 -1.41
CA THR A 32 10.76 8.78 -2.45
C THR A 32 10.26 10.23 -2.43
N LEU A 33 9.99 10.78 -1.25
CA LEU A 33 9.63 12.20 -1.11
C LEU A 33 10.76 13.12 -1.56
N ALA A 34 12.00 12.87 -1.12
CA ALA A 34 13.15 13.69 -1.45
C ALA A 34 13.44 13.66 -2.96
N GLY A 35 13.39 12.49 -3.59
CA GLY A 35 13.56 12.32 -5.03
C GLY A 35 12.45 12.99 -5.84
N GLY A 36 11.19 12.88 -5.40
CA GLY A 36 10.08 13.60 -6.00
C GLY A 36 10.25 15.12 -5.87
N ARG A 37 10.52 15.60 -4.66
CA ARG A 37 10.67 17.04 -4.35
C ARG A 37 11.86 17.69 -5.05
N TYR A 38 12.89 16.92 -5.37
CA TYR A 38 14.03 17.37 -6.17
C TYR A 38 13.62 17.72 -7.61
N ARG A 39 12.63 17.03 -8.17
CA ARG A 39 12.14 17.25 -9.55
C ARG A 39 10.97 18.22 -9.61
N ASP A 40 10.14 18.25 -8.56
CA ASP A 40 8.91 19.04 -8.50
C ASP A 40 8.70 19.62 -7.10
N GLU A 41 8.69 20.95 -7.01
CA GLU A 41 8.55 21.65 -5.73
C GLU A 41 7.16 21.54 -5.08
N ASP A 42 6.14 21.08 -5.82
CA ASP A 42 4.80 20.90 -5.27
C ASP A 42 4.61 19.52 -4.61
N VAL A 43 5.65 18.67 -4.59
CA VAL A 43 5.60 17.38 -3.89
C VAL A 43 5.54 17.62 -2.38
N MET A 44 4.38 17.32 -1.79
CA MET A 44 4.11 17.54 -0.37
C MET A 44 3.95 16.25 0.43
N ALA A 45 3.72 15.12 -0.26
CA ALA A 45 3.60 13.81 0.35
C ALA A 45 4.21 12.73 -0.55
N ALA A 46 4.68 11.65 0.08
CA ALA A 46 5.06 10.44 -0.61
C ALA A 46 4.42 9.21 0.05
N VAL A 47 4.10 8.21 -0.77
CA VAL A 47 3.45 6.98 -0.33
C VAL A 47 4.13 5.78 -0.98
N ILE A 48 4.40 4.75 -0.18
CA ILE A 48 4.79 3.43 -0.65
C ILE A 48 3.57 2.50 -0.60
N LEU A 49 3.22 1.91 -1.74
CA LEU A 49 2.22 0.85 -1.88
C LEU A 49 2.90 -0.34 -2.57
N GLY A 50 3.50 -1.23 -1.79
CA GLY A 50 4.23 -2.40 -2.25
C GLY A 50 3.86 -3.64 -1.42
N THR A 51 4.86 -4.46 -1.08
CA THR A 51 4.68 -5.55 -0.11
C THR A 51 4.22 -5.00 1.25
N GLY A 52 4.89 -3.96 1.74
CA GLY A 52 4.42 -3.14 2.86
C GLY A 52 3.75 -1.85 2.39
N THR A 53 3.43 -0.98 3.34
CA THR A 53 2.97 0.38 3.03
C THR A 53 3.42 1.38 4.07
N ASN A 54 3.78 2.58 3.61
CA ASN A 54 4.10 3.71 4.47
C ASN A 54 3.79 5.02 3.74
N ALA A 55 3.72 6.12 4.50
CA ALA A 55 3.63 7.46 3.94
C ALA A 55 4.49 8.44 4.71
N CYS A 56 4.91 9.49 4.03
CA CYS A 56 5.53 10.64 4.66
C CYS A 56 5.03 11.92 4.01
N TYR A 57 5.19 13.04 4.71
CA TYR A 57 4.75 14.34 4.20
C TYR A 57 5.55 15.49 4.79
N VAL A 58 5.48 16.65 4.14
CA VAL A 58 6.16 17.88 4.56
C VAL A 58 5.26 18.69 5.48
N GLU A 59 5.55 18.68 6.78
CA GLU A 59 4.79 19.38 7.82
C GLU A 59 5.43 20.74 8.16
N HIS A 60 4.62 21.67 8.66
CA HIS A 60 5.11 22.89 9.28
C HIS A 60 5.78 22.58 10.63
N ALA A 61 7.06 22.93 10.79
CA ALA A 61 7.84 22.47 11.93
C ALA A 61 7.33 23.02 13.28
N ASP A 62 6.70 24.20 13.28
CA ASP A 62 6.04 24.81 14.43
C ASP A 62 4.70 24.14 14.80
N ALA A 63 4.10 23.38 13.89
CA ALA A 63 2.89 22.60 14.12
C ALA A 63 3.15 21.21 14.74
N ILE A 64 4.37 20.93 15.23
CA ILE A 64 4.75 19.65 15.84
C ILE A 64 5.05 19.84 17.35
N PRO A 65 4.07 19.70 18.26
CA PRO A 65 4.25 19.98 19.69
C PRO A 65 5.32 19.12 20.37
N LYS A 66 5.58 17.90 19.84
CA LYS A 66 6.60 16.99 20.38
C LYS A 66 8.03 17.31 19.92
N LEU A 67 8.19 18.15 18.90
CA LEU A 67 9.50 18.53 18.39
C LEU A 67 10.17 19.48 19.38
N LYS A 68 11.27 19.05 19.97
CA LYS A 68 12.09 19.86 20.88
C LYS A 68 13.39 20.24 20.17
N GLY A 69 13.85 21.47 20.34
CA GLY A 69 15.11 21.95 19.79
C GLY A 69 14.94 22.95 18.65
N PRO A 70 16.05 23.34 17.98
CA PRO A 70 16.02 24.33 16.92
C PRO A 70 15.22 23.81 15.71
N LEU A 71 14.37 24.68 15.16
CA LEU A 71 13.62 24.36 13.95
C LEU A 71 14.56 24.30 12.73
N PRO A 72 14.23 23.47 11.71
CA PRO A 72 14.90 23.52 10.43
C PRO A 72 14.84 24.93 9.83
N LYS A 73 15.90 25.37 9.15
CA LYS A 73 15.97 26.71 8.53
C LYS A 73 14.83 26.97 7.53
N SER A 74 14.32 25.92 6.89
CA SER A 74 13.21 25.99 5.94
C SER A 74 11.85 26.22 6.62
N GLY A 75 11.73 26.07 7.94
CA GLY A 75 10.45 26.02 8.65
C GLY A 75 9.63 24.75 8.42
N HIS A 76 10.16 23.79 7.64
CA HIS A 76 9.47 22.56 7.27
C HIS A 76 10.19 21.33 7.83
N MET A 77 9.42 20.32 8.22
CA MET A 77 9.90 19.04 8.75
C MET A 77 9.23 17.89 7.99
N VAL A 78 10.03 16.94 7.49
CA VAL A 78 9.47 15.70 6.93
C VAL A 78 9.02 14.79 8.07
N ILE A 79 7.75 14.38 8.03
CA ILE A 79 7.18 13.39 8.95
C ILE A 79 7.10 12.05 8.23
N ASN A 80 7.90 11.08 8.68
CA ASN A 80 7.62 9.67 8.43
C ASN A 80 6.47 9.24 9.35
N THR A 81 5.35 8.81 8.77
CA THR A 81 4.12 8.53 9.53
C THR A 81 4.08 7.14 10.12
N GLU A 82 4.78 6.17 9.53
CA GLU A 82 4.61 4.74 9.83
C GLU A 82 3.12 4.34 9.85
N TRP A 83 2.35 4.83 8.86
CA TRP A 83 0.89 4.75 8.86
C TRP A 83 0.32 3.33 8.82
N GLY A 84 1.16 2.31 8.62
CA GLY A 84 0.73 0.92 8.56
C GLY A 84 0.06 0.50 9.86
N ASN A 85 0.46 1.12 10.97
CA ASN A 85 -0.11 0.89 12.30
C ASN A 85 -1.35 1.76 12.60
N PHE A 86 -1.90 2.48 11.62
CA PHE A 86 -3.15 3.22 11.81
C PHE A 86 -4.29 2.26 12.16
N TRP A 87 -5.14 2.67 13.11
CA TRP A 87 -6.35 1.96 13.47
C TRP A 87 -7.51 2.93 13.69
N SER A 88 -8.71 2.51 13.31
CA SER A 88 -9.94 3.24 13.53
C SER A 88 -11.12 2.25 13.57
N PRO A 89 -12.15 2.49 14.39
CA PRO A 89 -13.38 1.70 14.35
C PRO A 89 -14.13 1.82 13.01
N HIS A 90 -13.76 2.80 12.17
CA HIS A 90 -14.30 2.98 10.82
C HIS A 90 -13.63 2.10 9.76
N LEU A 91 -12.57 1.36 10.10
CA LEU A 91 -11.98 0.40 9.18
C LEU A 91 -12.95 -0.78 8.95
N PRO A 92 -13.30 -1.11 7.71
CA PRO A 92 -14.29 -2.14 7.38
C PRO A 92 -13.69 -3.55 7.49
N MET A 93 -13.26 -3.93 8.70
CA MET A 93 -12.66 -5.24 8.97
C MET A 93 -13.71 -6.36 8.97
N THR A 94 -13.47 -7.37 8.15
CA THR A 94 -14.25 -8.60 8.06
C THR A 94 -13.75 -9.66 9.03
N GLU A 95 -14.44 -10.81 9.10
CA GLU A 95 -13.93 -11.99 9.82
C GLU A 95 -12.58 -12.47 9.26
N PHE A 96 -12.34 -12.32 7.95
CA PHE A 96 -11.10 -12.74 7.29
C PHE A 96 -9.91 -11.87 7.69
N ASP A 97 -10.12 -10.56 7.82
CA ASP A 97 -9.09 -9.62 8.24
C ASP A 97 -8.70 -9.87 9.70
N LYS A 98 -9.68 -10.14 10.57
CA LYS A 98 -9.46 -10.47 11.98
C LYS A 98 -8.73 -11.81 12.16
N ALA A 99 -9.09 -12.82 11.37
CA ALA A 99 -8.40 -14.10 11.39
C ALA A 99 -6.95 -13.98 10.87
N LEU A 100 -6.74 -13.21 9.80
CA LEU A 100 -5.40 -12.90 9.29
C LEU A 100 -4.56 -12.19 10.35
N ASP A 101 -5.11 -11.18 11.02
CA ASP A 101 -4.41 -10.46 12.08
C ASP A 101 -4.02 -11.38 13.25
N ALA A 102 -4.97 -12.19 13.73
CA ALA A 102 -4.76 -13.12 14.84
C ALA A 102 -3.67 -14.17 14.55
N GLU A 103 -3.52 -14.60 13.30
CA GLU A 103 -2.51 -15.58 12.86
C GLU A 103 -1.19 -14.93 12.41
N SER A 104 -1.11 -13.59 12.37
CA SER A 104 0.09 -12.88 11.94
C SER A 104 1.20 -12.92 13.00
N ILE A 105 2.43 -12.55 12.60
CA ILE A 105 3.58 -12.45 13.51
C ILE A 105 3.43 -11.32 14.54
N ASN A 106 2.51 -10.39 14.30
CA ASN A 106 2.30 -9.17 15.07
C ASN A 106 0.78 -8.89 15.24
N PRO A 107 0.02 -9.74 15.95
CA PRO A 107 -1.41 -9.55 16.13
C PRO A 107 -1.74 -8.23 16.82
N GLY A 108 -2.73 -7.50 16.31
CA GLY A 108 -3.15 -6.19 16.84
C GLY A 108 -2.33 -5.00 16.32
N ASP A 109 -1.18 -5.24 15.71
CA ASP A 109 -0.36 -4.20 15.07
C ASP A 109 -0.53 -4.21 13.54
N HIS A 110 -0.11 -3.13 12.88
CA HIS A 110 -0.08 -3.00 11.42
C HIS A 110 -1.45 -3.23 10.75
N ILE A 111 -2.54 -2.87 11.44
CA ILE A 111 -3.91 -3.16 10.97
C ILE A 111 -4.21 -2.49 9.62
N PHE A 112 -3.80 -1.24 9.43
CA PHE A 112 -4.01 -0.56 8.15
C PHE A 112 -3.19 -1.21 7.02
N GLU A 113 -1.94 -1.57 7.30
CA GLU A 113 -1.08 -2.30 6.36
C GLU A 113 -1.70 -3.65 5.95
N LYS A 114 -2.19 -4.42 6.92
CA LYS A 114 -2.89 -5.70 6.70
C LYS A 114 -4.11 -5.58 5.79
N LEU A 115 -4.75 -4.41 5.74
CA LEU A 115 -5.90 -4.15 4.89
C LEU A 115 -5.54 -3.72 3.47
N ILE A 116 -4.38 -3.10 3.25
CA ILE A 116 -4.08 -2.40 1.98
C ILE A 116 -2.83 -2.88 1.24
N SER A 117 -1.85 -3.50 1.92
CA SER A 117 -0.56 -3.79 1.30
C SER A 117 -0.53 -5.13 0.55
N GLY A 118 0.38 -5.24 -0.41
CA GLY A 118 0.53 -6.40 -1.27
C GLY A 118 0.93 -7.69 -0.55
N MET A 119 1.44 -7.61 0.69
CA MET A 119 1.68 -8.81 1.49
C MET A 119 0.39 -9.57 1.82
N TYR A 120 -0.73 -8.85 1.99
CA TYR A 120 -1.93 -9.40 2.63
C TYR A 120 -3.12 -9.57 1.70
N LEU A 121 -3.21 -8.82 0.58
CA LEU A 121 -4.36 -8.91 -0.32
C LEU A 121 -4.61 -10.35 -0.79
N GLY A 122 -3.53 -11.09 -1.08
CA GLY A 122 -3.61 -12.46 -1.60
C GLY A 122 -4.07 -13.46 -0.55
N ASP A 123 -3.59 -13.31 0.68
CA ASP A 123 -4.04 -14.16 1.78
C ASP A 123 -5.51 -13.92 2.13
N ILE A 124 -6.00 -12.69 1.99
CA ILE A 124 -7.43 -12.39 2.18
C ILE A 124 -8.29 -13.07 1.11
N VAL A 125 -7.89 -13.00 -0.16
CA VAL A 125 -8.57 -13.73 -1.24
C VAL A 125 -8.51 -15.24 -1.00
N ARG A 126 -7.36 -15.78 -0.58
CA ARG A 126 -7.21 -17.20 -0.24
C ARG A 126 -8.17 -17.61 0.89
N ARG A 127 -8.30 -16.82 1.95
CA ARG A 127 -9.22 -17.10 3.07
C ARG A 127 -10.68 -17.11 2.63
N LEU A 128 -11.08 -16.19 1.75
CA LEU A 128 -12.40 -16.17 1.12
C LEU A 128 -12.65 -17.46 0.31
N LEU A 129 -11.69 -17.83 -0.55
CA LEU A 129 -11.76 -19.05 -1.36
C LEU A 129 -11.82 -20.31 -0.49
N LEU A 130 -11.04 -20.37 0.58
CA LEU A 130 -11.04 -21.49 1.53
C LEU A 130 -12.40 -21.63 2.21
N LYS A 131 -12.99 -20.53 2.70
CA LYS A 131 -14.33 -20.56 3.32
C LYS A 131 -15.38 -21.08 2.33
N MET A 132 -15.38 -20.56 1.10
CA MET A 132 -16.31 -21.01 0.05
C MET A 132 -16.07 -22.47 -0.37
N ALA A 133 -14.83 -22.95 -0.38
CA ALA A 133 -14.52 -24.34 -0.65
C ALA A 133 -15.08 -25.26 0.44
N VAL A 134 -14.95 -24.88 1.71
CA VAL A 134 -15.45 -25.66 2.86
C VAL A 134 -16.98 -25.61 2.98
N GLU A 135 -17.57 -24.44 2.86
CA GLU A 135 -18.99 -24.23 3.18
C GLU A 135 -19.93 -24.42 1.98
N ALA A 136 -19.42 -24.27 0.76
CA ALA A 136 -20.23 -24.29 -0.46
C ALA A 136 -19.69 -25.22 -1.56
N ALA A 137 -18.71 -26.09 -1.23
CA ALA A 137 -18.07 -27.01 -2.17
C ALA A 137 -17.64 -26.33 -3.49
N LEU A 138 -17.11 -25.09 -3.39
CA LEU A 138 -16.77 -24.26 -4.57
C LEU A 138 -15.87 -24.98 -5.59
N PHE A 139 -14.99 -25.86 -5.10
CA PHE A 139 -14.06 -26.66 -5.89
C PHE A 139 -14.34 -28.17 -5.80
N GLY A 140 -15.57 -28.55 -5.41
CA GLY A 140 -15.97 -29.93 -5.11
C GLY A 140 -15.58 -30.37 -3.69
N ASP A 141 -15.67 -31.68 -3.44
CA ASP A 141 -15.49 -32.26 -2.10
C ASP A 141 -14.02 -32.30 -1.63
N ASN A 142 -13.08 -32.28 -2.58
CA ASN A 142 -11.65 -32.37 -2.30
C ASN A 142 -11.03 -30.98 -2.25
N ILE A 143 -10.82 -30.48 -1.03
CA ILE A 143 -10.16 -29.18 -0.79
C ILE A 143 -8.64 -29.39 -0.74
N PRO A 144 -7.85 -28.79 -1.65
CA PRO A 144 -6.40 -28.94 -1.63
C PRO A 144 -5.78 -28.43 -0.33
N SER A 145 -4.77 -29.12 0.19
CA SER A 145 -4.03 -28.69 1.39
C SER A 145 -3.36 -27.33 1.18
N THR A 146 -2.87 -27.05 -0.03
CA THR A 146 -2.27 -25.78 -0.42
C THR A 146 -3.21 -24.60 -0.22
N LEU A 147 -4.54 -24.76 -0.38
CA LEU A 147 -5.51 -23.68 -0.12
C LEU A 147 -5.56 -23.26 1.36
N ARG A 148 -5.06 -24.11 2.27
CA ARG A 148 -4.95 -23.84 3.70
C ARG A 148 -3.63 -23.18 4.09
N GLU A 149 -2.65 -23.15 3.19
CA GLU A 149 -1.32 -22.60 3.46
C GLU A 149 -1.36 -21.07 3.40
N PRO A 150 -1.04 -20.35 4.50
CA PRO A 150 -1.01 -18.90 4.50
C PRO A 150 -0.06 -18.33 3.45
N TYR A 151 -0.43 -17.21 2.83
CA TYR A 151 0.41 -16.45 1.89
C TYR A 151 0.82 -17.16 0.60
N VAL A 152 0.28 -18.35 0.29
CA VAL A 152 0.59 -19.06 -0.97
C VAL A 152 0.03 -18.33 -2.21
N LEU A 153 -1.10 -17.63 -2.05
CA LEU A 153 -1.66 -16.76 -3.08
C LEU A 153 -1.12 -15.35 -2.87
N ILE A 154 -0.32 -14.86 -3.81
CA ILE A 154 0.36 -13.56 -3.71
C ILE A 154 -0.29 -12.51 -4.61
N THR A 155 -0.07 -11.22 -4.33
CA THR A 155 -0.65 -10.10 -5.09
C THR A 155 -0.45 -10.17 -6.61
N PRO A 156 0.70 -10.58 -7.16
CA PRO A 156 0.83 -10.80 -8.60
C PRO A 156 -0.19 -11.79 -9.17
N ASN A 157 -0.54 -12.86 -8.45
CA ASN A 157 -1.58 -13.80 -8.87
C ASN A 157 -2.95 -13.11 -8.93
N ILE A 158 -3.33 -12.39 -7.88
CA ILE A 158 -4.60 -11.64 -7.83
C ILE A 158 -4.65 -10.60 -8.94
N SER A 159 -3.55 -9.90 -9.16
CA SER A 159 -3.43 -8.88 -10.20
C SER A 159 -3.64 -9.45 -11.59
N ALA A 160 -3.03 -10.61 -11.88
CA ALA A 160 -3.20 -11.31 -13.14
C ALA A 160 -4.65 -11.80 -13.32
N MET A 161 -5.22 -12.46 -12.31
CA MET A 161 -6.61 -12.95 -12.36
C MET A 161 -7.64 -11.82 -12.51
N HIS A 162 -7.44 -10.70 -11.82
CA HIS A 162 -8.36 -9.56 -11.88
C HIS A 162 -8.32 -8.84 -13.24
N GLN A 163 -7.19 -8.90 -13.94
CA GLN A 163 -7.01 -8.29 -15.27
C GLN A 163 -7.38 -9.24 -16.41
N ASP A 164 -7.83 -10.45 -16.11
CA ASP A 164 -8.21 -11.42 -17.12
C ASP A 164 -9.50 -11.00 -17.82
N VAL A 165 -9.36 -10.63 -19.10
CA VAL A 165 -10.46 -10.22 -19.98
C VAL A 165 -10.79 -11.28 -21.03
N SER A 166 -10.19 -12.49 -20.95
CA SER A 166 -10.54 -13.57 -21.87
C SER A 166 -11.98 -14.03 -21.63
N SER A 167 -12.63 -14.52 -22.68
CA SER A 167 -14.05 -14.94 -22.61
C SER A 167 -14.27 -16.13 -21.67
N ASP A 168 -13.24 -16.95 -21.49
CA ASP A 168 -13.21 -18.12 -20.62
C ASP A 168 -12.49 -17.90 -19.29
N LEU A 169 -11.78 -16.79 -19.09
CA LEU A 169 -10.93 -16.54 -17.91
C LEU A 169 -9.81 -17.59 -17.76
N GLU A 170 -9.00 -17.75 -18.80
CA GLU A 170 -7.92 -18.75 -18.86
C GLU A 170 -6.81 -18.47 -17.83
N VAL A 171 -6.49 -17.20 -17.57
CA VAL A 171 -5.47 -16.81 -16.57
C VAL A 171 -5.94 -17.19 -15.17
N VAL A 172 -7.24 -17.05 -14.89
CA VAL A 172 -7.84 -17.52 -13.62
C VAL A 172 -7.71 -19.04 -13.48
N GLU A 173 -8.04 -19.80 -14.52
CA GLU A 173 -7.91 -21.26 -14.50
C GLU A 173 -6.46 -21.69 -14.27
N ASN A 174 -5.53 -21.13 -15.06
CA ASN A 174 -4.11 -21.46 -14.99
C ASN A 174 -3.52 -21.07 -13.63
N THR A 175 -3.92 -19.94 -13.05
CA THR A 175 -3.44 -19.51 -11.73
C THR A 175 -3.92 -20.46 -10.64
N LEU A 176 -5.21 -20.80 -10.61
CA LEU A 176 -5.76 -21.72 -9.60
C LEU A 176 -5.18 -23.14 -9.74
N LYS A 177 -4.92 -23.58 -10.96
CA LYS A 177 -4.22 -24.84 -11.24
C LYS A 177 -2.78 -24.82 -10.73
N ASN A 178 -2.03 -23.77 -11.05
CA ASN A 178 -0.60 -23.69 -10.69
C ASN A 178 -0.38 -23.50 -9.18
N VAL A 179 -1.23 -22.70 -8.52
CA VAL A 179 -1.09 -22.39 -7.09
C VAL A 179 -1.71 -23.49 -6.21
N PHE A 180 -2.88 -24.01 -6.59
CA PHE A 180 -3.65 -24.92 -5.73
C PHE A 180 -3.83 -26.33 -6.30
N GLY A 181 -3.43 -26.60 -7.54
CA GLY A 181 -3.71 -27.87 -8.21
C GLY A 181 -5.17 -28.04 -8.63
N ILE A 182 -5.99 -26.98 -8.60
CA ILE A 182 -7.42 -27.03 -8.92
C ILE A 182 -7.60 -26.90 -10.44
N SER A 183 -8.23 -27.89 -11.07
CA SER A 183 -8.45 -27.95 -12.53
C SER A 183 -9.93 -28.13 -12.87
N ASN A 184 -10.28 -27.96 -14.15
CA ASN A 184 -11.65 -28.15 -14.68
C ASN A 184 -12.67 -27.22 -14.01
N ILE A 185 -12.29 -25.95 -13.81
CA ILE A 185 -13.09 -24.98 -13.07
C ILE A 185 -14.19 -24.40 -13.97
N PRO A 186 -15.48 -24.52 -13.59
CA PRO A 186 -16.56 -23.92 -14.37
C PRO A 186 -16.37 -22.41 -14.54
N LEU A 187 -16.74 -21.86 -15.70
CA LEU A 187 -16.64 -20.43 -15.98
C LEU A 187 -17.32 -19.55 -14.90
N ARG A 188 -18.46 -20.01 -14.36
CA ARG A 188 -19.15 -19.32 -13.26
C ARG A 188 -18.28 -19.18 -12.01
N THR A 189 -17.53 -20.22 -11.65
CA THR A 189 -16.61 -20.20 -10.51
C THR A 189 -15.44 -19.26 -10.78
N ARG A 190 -14.89 -19.27 -12.00
CA ARG A 190 -13.82 -18.32 -12.38
C ARG A 190 -14.28 -16.86 -12.29
N LYS A 191 -15.49 -16.56 -12.75
CA LYS A 191 -16.11 -15.22 -12.61
C LYS A 191 -16.22 -14.79 -11.14
N LEU A 192 -16.61 -15.71 -10.26
CA LEU A 192 -16.65 -15.43 -8.82
C LEU A 192 -15.25 -15.12 -8.27
N VAL A 193 -14.21 -15.84 -8.69
CA VAL A 193 -12.83 -15.55 -8.25
C VAL A 193 -12.40 -14.13 -8.68
N VAL A 194 -12.73 -13.71 -9.90
CA VAL A 194 -12.48 -12.34 -10.36
C VAL A 194 -13.22 -11.31 -9.50
N GLU A 195 -14.48 -11.58 -9.14
CA GLU A 195 -15.27 -10.71 -8.27
C GLU A 195 -14.67 -10.58 -6.87
N LEU A 196 -14.17 -11.67 -6.28
CA LEU A 196 -13.45 -11.64 -5.00
C LEU A 196 -12.16 -10.82 -5.08
N CYS A 197 -11.38 -10.99 -6.17
CA CYS A 197 -10.19 -10.19 -6.44
C CYS A 197 -10.54 -8.70 -6.50
N ASN A 198 -11.64 -8.35 -7.19
CA ASN A 198 -12.14 -6.99 -7.29
C ASN A 198 -12.54 -6.41 -5.92
N ILE A 199 -13.33 -7.14 -5.12
CA ILE A 199 -13.78 -6.69 -3.79
C ILE A 199 -12.57 -6.33 -2.90
N VAL A 200 -11.57 -7.21 -2.83
CA VAL A 200 -10.39 -7.01 -1.99
C VAL A 200 -9.53 -5.86 -2.52
N ALA A 201 -9.27 -5.82 -3.84
CA ALA A 201 -8.45 -4.76 -4.44
C ALA A 201 -9.10 -3.38 -4.35
N VAL A 202 -10.41 -3.27 -4.60
CA VAL A 202 -11.15 -2.00 -4.49
C VAL A 202 -11.18 -1.52 -3.05
N ARG A 203 -11.46 -2.39 -2.07
CA ARG A 203 -11.40 -2.01 -0.65
C ARG A 203 -10.03 -1.44 -0.30
N ALA A 204 -8.97 -2.17 -0.63
CA ALA A 204 -7.59 -1.76 -0.34
C ALA A 204 -7.23 -0.42 -1.01
N ALA A 205 -7.57 -0.26 -2.29
CA ALA A 205 -7.32 0.95 -3.06
C ALA A 205 -8.06 2.17 -2.49
N ARG A 206 -9.34 2.00 -2.10
CA ARG A 206 -10.14 3.08 -1.51
C ARG A 206 -9.65 3.49 -0.13
N LEU A 207 -9.21 2.53 0.69
CA LEU A 207 -8.59 2.82 1.99
C LEU A 207 -7.27 3.57 1.83
N ALA A 208 -6.41 3.16 0.88
CA ALA A 208 -5.18 3.88 0.56
C ALA A 208 -5.47 5.32 0.10
N GLY A 209 -6.47 5.51 -0.76
CA GLY A 209 -6.93 6.83 -1.20
C GLY A 209 -7.44 7.70 -0.03
N ALA A 210 -8.18 7.11 0.91
CA ALA A 210 -8.61 7.80 2.12
C ALA A 210 -7.44 8.22 3.02
N GLY A 211 -6.40 7.39 3.12
CA GLY A 211 -5.16 7.72 3.83
C GLY A 211 -4.44 8.91 3.20
N ILE A 212 -4.32 8.94 1.87
CA ILE A 212 -3.77 10.07 1.11
C ILE A 212 -4.57 11.35 1.39
N VAL A 213 -5.90 11.28 1.29
CA VAL A 213 -6.75 12.43 1.58
C VAL A 213 -6.59 12.87 3.03
N GLY A 214 -6.47 11.96 4.00
CA GLY A 214 -6.17 12.29 5.40
C GLY A 214 -4.92 13.17 5.55
N ILE A 215 -3.84 12.87 4.81
CA ILE A 215 -2.63 13.70 4.76
C ILE A 215 -2.93 15.05 4.11
N LEU A 216 -3.66 15.09 2.99
CA LEU A 216 -4.04 16.35 2.33
C LEU A 216 -4.88 17.25 3.24
N LYS A 217 -5.83 16.68 4.00
CA LYS A 217 -6.60 17.40 5.03
C LYS A 217 -5.69 17.98 6.11
N LYS A 218 -4.72 17.19 6.57
CA LYS A 218 -3.75 17.63 7.58
C LYS A 218 -2.90 18.81 7.11
N LEU A 219 -2.66 18.91 5.80
CA LEU A 219 -1.95 20.00 5.13
C LEU A 219 -2.85 21.17 4.69
N GLY A 220 -4.17 21.08 4.90
CA GLY A 220 -5.12 22.08 4.37
C GLY A 220 -5.15 22.14 2.84
N ARG A 221 -4.83 21.02 2.18
CA ARG A 221 -4.84 20.84 0.71
C ARG A 221 -6.09 20.10 0.22
N ASP A 222 -7.07 19.87 1.09
CA ASP A 222 -8.38 19.28 0.77
C ASP A 222 -9.45 20.33 0.40
N VAL A 223 -9.08 21.61 0.33
CA VAL A 223 -9.94 22.73 -0.04
C VAL A 223 -9.17 23.73 -0.91
N ILE A 224 -9.88 24.55 -1.68
CA ILE A 224 -9.28 25.68 -2.39
C ILE A 224 -9.11 26.83 -1.40
N GLY A 225 -7.86 27.18 -1.12
CA GLY A 225 -7.52 28.26 -0.20
C GLY A 225 -7.80 29.65 -0.78
N ALA A 226 -7.77 30.67 0.07
CA ALA A 226 -7.96 32.07 -0.32
C ALA A 226 -6.92 32.56 -1.35
N SER A 227 -5.74 31.93 -1.41
CA SER A 227 -4.70 32.20 -2.41
C SER A 227 -4.93 31.50 -3.76
N GLY A 228 -6.04 30.79 -3.94
CA GLY A 228 -6.38 30.05 -5.15
C GLY A 228 -5.93 28.58 -5.14
N LYS A 229 -5.87 27.99 -6.34
CA LYS A 229 -5.49 26.59 -6.56
C LYS A 229 -4.00 26.38 -6.29
N ASN A 230 -3.66 25.75 -5.16
CA ASN A 230 -2.30 25.33 -4.88
C ASN A 230 -2.09 23.91 -5.39
N ARG A 231 -1.34 23.77 -6.49
CA ARG A 231 -0.93 22.47 -7.01
C ARG A 231 -0.21 21.69 -5.89
N THR A 232 -0.61 20.44 -5.71
CA THR A 232 -0.06 19.54 -4.68
C THR A 232 0.21 18.20 -5.34
N VAL A 233 1.44 17.71 -5.22
CA VAL A 233 1.84 16.42 -5.78
C VAL A 233 2.03 15.42 -4.65
N VAL A 234 1.47 14.23 -4.87
CA VAL A 234 1.69 13.04 -4.06
C VAL A 234 2.53 12.07 -4.88
N ALA A 235 3.79 11.89 -4.48
CA ALA A 235 4.67 10.91 -5.09
C ALA A 235 4.29 9.51 -4.58
N ILE A 236 4.05 8.57 -5.47
CA ILE A 236 3.75 7.17 -5.09
C ILE A 236 4.79 6.25 -5.74
N ASP A 237 5.25 5.28 -4.96
CA ASP A 237 6.11 4.18 -5.43
C ASP A 237 5.62 2.85 -4.85
N GLY A 238 6.19 1.74 -5.32
CA GLY A 238 5.92 0.39 -4.84
C GLY A 238 5.19 -0.50 -5.86
N GLY A 239 5.51 -1.79 -5.83
CA GLY A 239 5.06 -2.76 -6.83
C GLY A 239 3.55 -2.95 -6.91
N LEU A 240 2.79 -2.70 -5.85
CA LEU A 240 1.32 -2.75 -5.89
C LEU A 240 0.77 -1.58 -6.71
N TYR A 241 1.29 -0.37 -6.51
CA TYR A 241 0.91 0.78 -7.33
C TYR A 241 1.40 0.66 -8.78
N GLU A 242 2.64 0.19 -8.99
CA GLU A 242 3.24 0.09 -10.32
C GLU A 242 2.56 -0.99 -11.18
N HIS A 243 2.45 -2.21 -10.67
CA HIS A 243 2.10 -3.39 -11.46
C HIS A 243 0.63 -3.81 -11.36
N TYR A 244 -0.20 -3.15 -10.56
CA TYR A 244 -1.63 -3.44 -10.47
C TYR A 244 -2.49 -2.25 -10.95
N PRO A 245 -2.70 -2.09 -12.28
CA PRO A 245 -3.43 -0.98 -12.87
C PRO A 245 -4.83 -0.74 -12.30
N LEU A 246 -5.60 -1.80 -12.06
CA LEU A 246 -6.94 -1.69 -11.49
C LEU A 246 -6.93 -1.15 -10.05
N PHE A 247 -5.95 -1.56 -9.24
CA PHE A 247 -5.76 -1.01 -7.89
C PHE A 247 -5.41 0.49 -7.97
N ARG A 248 -4.42 0.85 -8.80
CA ARG A 248 -4.02 2.25 -9.02
C ARG A 248 -5.19 3.13 -9.46
N HIS A 249 -5.97 2.64 -10.43
CA HIS A 249 -7.14 3.36 -10.94
C HIS A 249 -8.20 3.59 -9.85
N ASN A 250 -8.55 2.55 -9.09
CA ASN A 250 -9.54 2.67 -8.01
C ASN A 250 -9.08 3.59 -6.88
N MET A 251 -7.79 3.63 -6.59
CA MET A 251 -7.22 4.51 -5.57
C MET A 251 -7.28 5.97 -6.02
N GLN A 252 -6.95 6.26 -7.30
CA GLN A 252 -7.10 7.59 -7.89
C GLN A 252 -8.57 8.06 -7.91
N ILE A 253 -9.51 7.15 -8.24
CA ILE A 253 -10.96 7.43 -8.16
C ILE A 253 -11.34 7.81 -6.73
N ALA A 254 -10.90 7.04 -5.73
CA ALA A 254 -11.23 7.30 -4.33
C ALA A 254 -10.73 8.69 -3.87
N VAL A 255 -9.50 9.06 -4.23
CA VAL A 255 -8.96 10.39 -3.93
C VAL A 255 -9.81 11.48 -4.59
N LYS A 256 -10.15 11.32 -5.88
CA LYS A 256 -10.98 12.28 -6.62
C LYS A 256 -12.38 12.45 -6.02
N GLU A 257 -13.03 11.34 -5.67
CA GLU A 257 -14.37 11.36 -5.05
C GLU A 257 -14.35 12.07 -3.69
N LEU A 258 -13.33 11.79 -2.86
CA LEU A 258 -13.21 12.35 -1.52
C LEU A 258 -12.84 13.84 -1.51
N LEU A 259 -12.10 14.32 -2.50
CA LEU A 259 -11.74 15.74 -2.66
C LEU A 259 -12.85 16.55 -3.35
N GLY A 260 -13.68 15.90 -4.16
CA GLY A 260 -14.62 16.58 -5.05
C GLY A 260 -13.94 17.11 -6.32
N SER A 261 -14.76 17.41 -7.35
CA SER A 261 -14.27 17.71 -8.70
C SER A 261 -13.29 18.88 -8.73
N GLU A 262 -13.60 19.97 -8.04
CA GLU A 262 -12.82 21.21 -8.12
C GLU A 262 -11.45 21.10 -7.44
N VAL A 263 -11.39 20.54 -6.23
CA VAL A 263 -10.14 20.35 -5.47
C VAL A 263 -9.28 19.26 -6.11
N SER A 264 -9.89 18.20 -6.65
CA SER A 264 -9.13 17.11 -7.28
C SER A 264 -8.26 17.56 -8.45
N GLU A 265 -8.60 18.67 -9.12
CA GLU A 265 -7.78 19.25 -10.19
C GLU A 265 -6.46 19.84 -9.70
N THR A 266 -6.36 20.15 -8.40
CA THR A 266 -5.13 20.70 -7.81
C THR A 266 -4.21 19.62 -7.26
N VAL A 267 -4.66 18.36 -7.21
CA VAL A 267 -3.91 17.23 -6.66
C VAL A 267 -3.46 16.30 -7.77
N ILE A 268 -2.15 16.10 -7.87
CA ILE A 268 -1.53 15.21 -8.85
C ILE A 268 -0.92 14.04 -8.11
N ILE A 269 -1.22 12.83 -8.58
CA ILE A 269 -0.61 11.61 -8.08
C ILE A 269 0.38 11.15 -9.14
N GLU A 270 1.66 11.18 -8.80
CA GLU A 270 2.75 10.87 -9.73
C GLU A 270 3.49 9.61 -9.29
N HIS A 271 3.88 8.79 -10.27
CA HIS A 271 4.73 7.64 -10.02
C HIS A 271 6.19 8.10 -9.89
N SER A 272 6.77 7.99 -8.70
CA SER A 272 8.17 8.34 -8.45
C SER A 272 9.02 7.07 -8.44
N LYS A 273 9.55 6.71 -9.62
CA LYS A 273 10.54 5.63 -9.74
C LYS A 273 11.86 6.06 -9.11
N ASP A 274 12.53 5.10 -8.48
CA ASP A 274 13.90 5.21 -7.93
C ASP A 274 14.01 6.06 -6.65
N GLY A 275 12.97 6.06 -5.81
CA GLY A 275 13.00 6.68 -4.48
C GLY A 275 13.55 5.78 -3.36
N SER A 276 13.67 4.47 -3.63
CA SER A 276 14.04 3.42 -2.68
C SER A 276 15.12 2.48 -3.20
#